data_AF-A0A447P0I3-F1
#
_entry.id   AF-A0A447P0I3-F1
#
_cell.length_a   1.000
_cell.length_b   1.000
_cell.length_c   1.000
_cell.angle_alpha   90.00
_cell.angle_beta   90.00
_cell.angle_gamma   90.00
#
_symmetry.space_group_name_H-M   'P 1'
#
loop_
_entity.id
_entity.type
_entity.pdbx_description
1 polymer ?
#
loop_
_entity_poly.entity_id
_entity_poly.type
_entity_poly.pdbx_seq_one_letter_code
_entity_poly.pdbx_strand_id
1 'polypeptide(L)'
;MAAAVKMAPYREWLELLGLPYTGSGVMASALSMDKLRSKLLWQGAGLPVAPWVALTRAEFEKGLSEEQKARISALGLPLIVKPSREGSSVGMTKVVEENALQGALSLAFQHDDEILIEKWLCGPEFTVAIVGEENFTVNSYPTGRNLL
;
A
#
# COMPACT_ATOMS: atom_id res chain seq x y z
N MET A 1 -0.75 -11.59 -0.85
CA MET A 1 0.30 -10.62 -0.47
C MET A 1 0.57 -10.52 1.05
N ALA A 2 0.00 -11.39 1.89
CA ALA A 2 0.18 -11.37 3.36
C ALA A 2 1.51 -11.97 3.86
N ALA A 3 2.09 -12.92 3.12
CA ALA A 3 3.31 -13.62 3.52
C ALA A 3 4.61 -12.82 3.29
N ALA A 4 4.57 -11.77 2.47
CA ALA A 4 5.78 -11.01 2.11
C ALA A 4 6.26 -10.09 3.23
N VAL A 5 5.34 -9.56 4.06
CA VAL A 5 5.60 -8.49 5.05
C VAL A 5 6.69 -8.84 6.06
N LYS A 6 6.91 -10.12 6.35
CA LYS A 6 7.91 -10.55 7.32
C LYS A 6 9.18 -11.11 6.68
N MET A 7 9.26 -11.26 5.36
CA MET A 7 10.33 -12.03 4.71
C MET A 7 11.56 -11.23 4.30
N ALA A 8 11.45 -9.91 4.08
CA ALA A 8 12.61 -9.09 3.68
C ALA A 8 13.82 -9.20 4.65
N PRO A 9 13.65 -9.14 5.99
CA PRO A 9 14.77 -9.31 6.91
C PRO A 9 15.43 -10.69 6.78
N TYR A 10 14.64 -11.76 6.58
CA TYR A 10 15.20 -13.12 6.43
C TYR A 10 16.04 -13.26 5.16
N ARG A 11 15.71 -12.53 4.08
CA ARG A 11 16.50 -12.54 2.85
C ARG A 11 17.85 -11.86 3.05
N GLU A 12 17.89 -10.77 3.82
CA GLU A 12 19.16 -10.14 4.22
C GLU A 12 20.06 -11.13 4.96
N TRP A 13 19.52 -11.89 5.91
CA TRP A 13 20.26 -12.94 6.61
C TRP A 13 20.78 -14.02 5.66
N LEU A 14 19.97 -14.47 4.70
CA LEU A 14 20.38 -15.48 3.72
C LEU A 14 21.48 -14.95 2.79
N GLU A 15 21.42 -13.68 2.35
CA GLU A 15 22.49 -13.04 1.57
C GLU A 15 23.78 -12.93 2.36
N LEU A 16 23.72 -12.48 3.63
CA LEU A 16 24.89 -12.39 4.51
C LEU A 16 25.55 -13.77 4.75
N LEU A 17 24.75 -14.83 4.80
CA LEU A 17 25.21 -16.20 4.97
C LEU A 17 25.64 -16.89 3.66
N GLY A 18 25.49 -16.22 2.50
CA GLY A 18 25.78 -16.79 1.19
C GLY A 18 24.88 -17.95 0.80
N LEU A 19 23.68 -18.05 1.39
CA LEU A 19 22.73 -19.13 1.13
C LEU A 19 21.77 -18.73 0.00
N PRO A 20 21.58 -19.59 -1.02
CA PRO A 20 20.63 -19.31 -2.10
C PRO A 20 19.18 -19.33 -1.58
N TYR A 21 18.33 -18.49 -2.17
CA TYR A 21 16.90 -18.43 -1.86
C TYR A 21 16.06 -18.11 -3.10
N THR A 22 14.75 -18.38 -3.02
CA THR A 22 13.82 -18.16 -4.14
C THR A 22 13.11 -16.80 -4.05
N GLY A 23 12.74 -16.25 -5.21
CA GLY A 23 12.03 -14.99 -5.34
C GLY A 23 12.95 -13.78 -5.50
N SER A 24 12.39 -12.59 -5.28
CA SER A 24 13.09 -11.33 -5.50
C SER A 24 14.21 -11.07 -4.48
N GLY A 25 15.26 -10.35 -4.91
CA GLY A 25 16.33 -9.90 -4.03
C GLY A 25 15.87 -9.01 -2.87
N VAL A 26 16.76 -8.72 -1.91
CA VAL A 26 16.47 -7.90 -0.72
C VAL A 26 15.84 -6.55 -1.10
N MET A 27 16.48 -5.78 -1.98
CA MET A 27 16.01 -4.45 -2.37
C MET A 27 14.61 -4.49 -2.99
N ALA A 28 14.40 -5.41 -3.94
CA ALA A 28 13.11 -5.57 -4.60
C ALA A 28 12.01 -5.97 -3.60
N SER A 29 12.34 -6.83 -2.64
CA SER A 29 11.43 -7.24 -1.58
C SER A 29 11.05 -6.06 -0.69
N ALA A 30 12.04 -5.30 -0.19
CA ALA A 30 11.83 -4.14 0.65
C ALA A 30 10.99 -3.06 -0.04
N LEU A 31 11.29 -2.74 -1.31
CA LEU A 31 10.52 -1.79 -2.10
C LEU A 31 9.07 -2.25 -2.30
N SER A 32 8.86 -3.53 -2.63
CA SER A 32 7.51 -4.08 -2.86
C SER A 32 6.64 -4.11 -1.61
N MET A 33 7.24 -4.13 -0.42
CA MET A 33 6.54 -4.10 0.85
C MET A 33 6.15 -2.69 1.28
N ASP A 34 6.90 -1.68 0.84
CA ASP A 34 6.61 -0.28 1.12
C ASP A 34 5.71 0.31 0.04
N LYS A 35 4.42 0.49 0.38
CA LYS A 35 3.42 0.97 -0.58
C LYS A 35 3.74 2.36 -1.10
N LEU A 36 4.29 3.25 -0.27
CA LEU A 36 4.68 4.60 -0.69
C LEU A 36 5.83 4.53 -1.70
N ARG A 37 6.93 3.82 -1.38
CA ARG A 37 8.06 3.70 -2.33
C ARG A 37 7.65 2.98 -3.62
N SER A 38 6.89 1.88 -3.52
CA SER A 38 6.36 1.18 -4.69
C SER A 38 5.55 2.11 -5.60
N LYS A 39 4.70 2.94 -5.01
CA LYS A 39 3.86 3.88 -5.74
C LYS A 39 4.65 5.00 -6.41
N LEU A 40 5.64 5.55 -5.72
CA LEU A 40 6.58 6.52 -6.28
C LEU A 40 7.35 5.92 -7.46
N LEU A 41 7.81 4.66 -7.34
CA LEU A 41 8.52 3.96 -8.41
C LEU A 41 7.61 3.75 -9.63
N TRP A 42 6.37 3.29 -9.42
CA TRP A 42 5.40 3.11 -10.50
C TRP A 42 5.08 4.42 -11.20
N GLN A 43 4.85 5.50 -10.44
CA GLN A 43 4.60 6.82 -10.99
C GLN A 43 5.80 7.34 -11.80
N GLY A 44 7.03 7.16 -11.28
CA GLY A 44 8.27 7.52 -11.98
C GLY A 44 8.49 6.71 -13.26
N ALA A 45 8.01 5.46 -13.29
CA ALA A 45 8.03 4.60 -14.48
C ALA A 45 6.87 4.88 -15.47
N GLY A 46 6.01 5.86 -15.20
CA GLY A 46 4.86 6.18 -16.05
C GLY A 46 3.69 5.19 -15.95
N LEU A 47 3.69 4.31 -14.94
CA LEU A 47 2.59 3.40 -14.69
C LEU A 47 1.42 4.11 -14.00
N PRO A 48 0.17 3.77 -14.34
CA PRO A 48 -0.99 4.37 -13.74
C PRO A 48 -1.08 4.00 -12.25
N VAL A 49 -1.26 5.01 -11.40
CA VAL A 49 -1.47 4.84 -9.96
C VAL A 49 -2.70 5.64 -9.51
N ALA A 50 -3.43 5.12 -8.52
CA ALA A 50 -4.57 5.83 -7.94
C ALA A 50 -4.12 7.18 -7.34
N PRO A 51 -4.86 8.29 -7.51
CA PRO A 51 -4.56 9.56 -6.84
C PRO A 51 -4.37 9.38 -5.33
N TRP A 52 -3.40 10.09 -4.75
CA TRP A 52 -2.97 9.83 -3.37
C TRP A 52 -2.33 11.03 -2.67
N VAL A 53 -2.31 10.94 -1.35
CA VAL A 53 -1.58 11.83 -0.43
C VAL A 53 -0.88 10.95 0.60
N ALA A 54 0.41 11.22 0.87
CA ALA A 54 1.11 10.61 1.99
C ALA A 54 1.23 11.62 3.13
N LEU A 55 1.26 11.09 4.36
CA LEU A 55 1.49 11.86 5.57
C LEU A 55 2.48 11.12 6.46
N THR A 56 3.32 11.89 7.13
CA THR A 56 4.19 11.42 8.21
C THR A 56 3.53 11.65 9.58
N ARG A 57 3.94 10.88 10.59
CA ARG A 57 3.50 11.09 11.99
C ARG A 57 3.79 12.52 12.43
N ALA A 58 4.96 13.04 12.09
CA ALA A 58 5.37 14.39 12.47
C ALA A 58 4.45 15.48 11.87
N GLU A 59 3.95 15.30 10.65
CA GLU A 59 2.95 16.21 10.05
C GLU A 59 1.60 16.07 10.74
N PHE A 60 1.19 14.84 11.07
CA PHE A 60 -0.07 14.59 11.76
C PHE A 60 -0.11 15.17 13.18
N GLU A 61 0.96 15.00 13.96
CA GLU A 61 1.08 15.52 15.33
C GLU A 61 1.12 17.05 15.40
N LYS A 62 1.66 17.71 14.36
CA LYS A 62 1.63 19.18 14.23
C LYS A 62 0.25 19.72 13.88
N GLY A 63 -0.67 18.84 13.49
CA GLY A 63 -1.94 19.21 12.87
C GLY A 63 -1.77 19.45 11.37
N LEU A 64 -2.67 18.87 10.57
CA LEU A 64 -2.64 18.99 9.12
C LEU A 64 -2.77 20.45 8.69
N SER A 65 -1.88 20.88 7.80
CA SER A 65 -1.97 22.18 7.12
C SER A 65 -3.20 22.26 6.21
N GLU A 66 -3.64 23.47 5.89
CA GLU A 66 -4.76 23.69 4.96
C GLU A 66 -4.48 23.10 3.57
N GLU A 67 -3.23 23.13 3.11
CA GLU A 67 -2.82 22.50 1.86
C GLU A 67 -3.00 20.97 1.91
N GLN A 68 -2.56 20.32 2.99
CA GLN A 68 -2.74 18.88 3.17
C GLN A 68 -4.22 18.51 3.21
N LYS A 69 -5.04 19.27 3.95
CA LYS A 69 -6.49 19.07 4.00
C LYS A 69 -7.13 19.22 2.61
N ALA A 70 -6.77 20.26 1.87
CA ALA A 70 -7.26 20.50 0.51
C ALA A 70 -6.88 19.36 -0.45
N ARG A 71 -5.64 18.88 -0.39
CA ARG A 71 -5.17 17.73 -1.19
C ARG A 71 -5.93 16.45 -0.86
N ILE A 72 -6.20 16.18 0.42
CA ILE A 72 -6.99 15.01 0.84
C ILE A 72 -8.43 15.15 0.38
N SER A 73 -9.05 16.32 0.54
CA SER A 73 -10.41 16.59 0.08
C SER A 73 -10.54 16.42 -1.44
N ALA A 74 -9.54 16.85 -2.21
CA ALA A 74 -9.50 16.71 -3.67
C ALA A 74 -9.49 15.25 -4.16
N LEU A 75 -9.10 14.28 -3.31
CA LEU A 75 -9.20 12.86 -3.65
C LEU A 75 -10.67 12.40 -3.75
N GLY A 76 -11.56 13.03 -2.99
CA GLY A 76 -12.98 12.70 -2.87
C GLY A 76 -13.25 11.40 -2.11
N LEU A 77 -14.48 11.21 -1.64
CA LEU A 77 -14.90 9.98 -0.97
C LEU A 77 -15.46 8.95 -1.98
N PRO A 78 -15.33 7.64 -1.71
CA PRO A 78 -14.62 7.06 -0.57
C PRO A 78 -13.09 7.09 -0.73
N LEU A 79 -12.38 7.00 0.40
CA LEU A 79 -10.93 6.91 0.49
C LEU A 79 -10.51 5.59 1.14
N ILE A 80 -9.26 5.18 0.92
CA ILE A 80 -8.59 4.16 1.75
C ILE A 80 -7.38 4.81 2.43
N VAL A 81 -7.30 4.67 3.75
CA VAL A 81 -6.14 5.04 4.57
C VAL A 81 -5.40 3.76 4.93
N LYS A 82 -4.07 3.74 4.77
CA LYS A 82 -3.24 2.55 5.03
C LYS A 82 -1.85 2.92 5.56
N PRO A 83 -1.25 2.13 6.46
CA PRO A 83 0.17 2.27 6.80
C PRO A 83 1.03 1.90 5.59
N SER A 84 2.20 2.52 5.44
CA SER A 84 3.02 2.32 4.24
C SER A 84 3.59 0.90 4.14
N ARG A 85 4.18 0.39 5.23
CA ARG A 85 5.01 -0.83 5.28
C ARG A 85 4.30 -2.05 5.83
N GLU A 86 3.09 -1.90 6.36
CA GLU A 86 2.32 -3.05 6.81
C GLU A 86 1.73 -3.86 5.65
N GLY A 87 1.30 -5.09 5.89
CA GLY A 87 0.46 -5.79 4.92
C GLY A 87 -0.72 -6.49 5.60
N SER A 88 -1.36 -7.39 4.86
CA SER A 88 -2.49 -8.18 5.38
C SER A 88 -3.66 -7.34 5.91
N SER A 89 -3.87 -6.15 5.35
CA SER A 89 -4.91 -5.20 5.73
C SER A 89 -4.82 -4.64 7.15
N VAL A 90 -3.70 -4.83 7.84
CA VAL A 90 -3.48 -4.28 9.19
C VAL A 90 -3.40 -2.75 9.13
N GLY A 91 -4.14 -2.09 10.03
CA GLY A 91 -4.20 -0.62 10.11
C GLY A 91 -4.90 0.07 8.92
N MET A 92 -5.52 -0.68 8.01
CA MET A 92 -6.21 -0.12 6.85
C MET A 92 -7.65 0.25 7.19
N THR A 93 -8.15 1.37 6.66
CA THR A 93 -9.53 1.80 6.86
C THR A 93 -10.10 2.42 5.60
N LYS A 94 -11.28 1.95 5.18
CA LYS A 94 -12.08 2.59 4.14
C LYS A 94 -12.92 3.69 4.77
N VAL A 95 -12.72 4.92 4.31
CA VAL A 95 -13.42 6.12 4.79
C VAL A 95 -14.49 6.49 3.79
N VAL A 96 -15.75 6.47 4.21
CA VAL A 96 -16.92 6.81 3.38
C VAL A 96 -17.55 8.16 3.75
N GLU A 97 -17.10 8.75 4.85
CA GLU A 97 -17.59 10.02 5.41
C GLU A 97 -16.43 10.79 6.05
N GLU A 98 -16.48 12.13 6.01
CA GLU A 98 -15.35 12.99 6.38
C GLU A 98 -14.99 12.92 7.87
N ASN A 99 -15.99 12.81 8.75
CA ASN A 99 -15.85 12.63 10.20
C ASN A 99 -15.04 11.36 10.57
N ALA A 100 -15.07 10.31 9.75
CA ALA A 100 -14.33 9.08 10.00
C ALA A 100 -12.83 9.19 9.64
N LEU A 101 -12.41 10.22 8.90
CA LEU A 101 -11.03 10.37 8.45
C LEU A 101 -10.04 10.45 9.62
N GLN A 102 -10.33 11.27 10.64
CA GLN A 102 -9.42 11.46 11.77
C GLN A 102 -9.15 10.15 12.54
N GLY A 103 -10.20 9.32 12.70
CA GLY A 103 -10.07 8.00 13.31
C GLY A 103 -9.22 7.05 12.45
N ALA A 104 -9.43 7.05 11.14
CA ALA A 104 -8.66 6.25 10.20
C ALA A 104 -7.16 6.63 10.17
N LEU A 105 -6.84 7.93 10.19
CA LEU A 105 -5.45 8.41 10.29
C LEU A 105 -4.81 7.93 11.61
N SER A 106 -5.51 8.12 12.72
CA SER A 106 -5.02 7.73 14.04
C SER A 106 -4.75 6.22 14.12
N LEU A 107 -5.64 5.39 13.55
CA LEU A 107 -5.44 3.95 13.49
C LEU A 107 -4.22 3.58 12.62
N ALA A 108 -4.09 4.16 11.43
CA ALA A 108 -2.96 3.85 10.55
C ALA A 108 -1.61 4.23 11.20
N PHE A 109 -1.56 5.36 11.90
CA PHE A 109 -0.38 5.78 12.67
C PHE A 109 -0.11 4.95 13.93
N GLN A 110 -0.96 4.00 14.33
CA GLN A 110 -0.57 3.00 15.34
C GLN A 110 0.39 1.96 14.77
N HIS A 111 0.50 1.86 13.45
CA HIS A 111 1.21 0.77 12.77
C HIS A 111 2.41 1.23 11.93
N ASP A 112 2.49 2.49 11.52
CA ASP A 112 3.63 3.03 10.77
C ASP A 112 3.76 4.54 11.01
N ASP A 113 4.95 5.08 10.80
CA ASP A 113 5.22 6.53 10.86
C ASP A 113 4.94 7.23 9.53
N GLU A 114 4.79 6.47 8.45
CA GLU A 114 4.33 6.95 7.16
C GLU A 114 3.04 6.23 6.75
N ILE A 115 2.03 6.99 6.36
CA ILE A 115 0.76 6.46 5.90
C ILE A 115 0.43 6.99 4.51
N LEU A 116 -0.46 6.28 3.83
CA LEU A 116 -0.93 6.61 2.49
C LEU A 116 -2.45 6.71 2.50
N ILE A 117 -2.96 7.81 1.95
CA ILE A 117 -4.39 8.08 1.73
C ILE A 117 -4.60 8.04 0.23
N GLU A 118 -5.52 7.20 -0.24
CA GLU A 118 -5.78 7.04 -1.67
C GLU A 118 -7.26 7.16 -1.97
N LYS A 119 -7.56 7.65 -3.17
CA LYS A 119 -8.89 7.54 -3.74
C LYS A 119 -9.29 6.07 -3.85
N TRP A 120 -10.46 5.73 -3.34
CA TRP A 120 -11.02 4.40 -3.54
C TRP A 120 -11.40 4.22 -5.01
N LEU A 121 -10.80 3.24 -5.67
CA LEU A 121 -11.14 2.87 -7.04
C LEU A 121 -12.19 1.77 -7.01
N CYS A 122 -13.35 2.04 -7.61
CA CYS A 122 -14.38 1.03 -7.85
C CYS A 122 -14.16 0.39 -9.22
N GLY A 123 -14.19 -0.93 -9.26
CA GLY A 123 -14.04 -1.68 -10.51
C GLY A 123 -13.65 -3.13 -10.25
N PRO A 124 -13.50 -3.92 -11.32
CA PRO A 124 -12.95 -5.26 -11.21
C PRO A 124 -11.49 -5.21 -10.72
N GLU A 125 -11.16 -6.11 -9.79
CA GLU A 125 -9.80 -6.30 -9.30
C GLU A 125 -9.15 -7.48 -10.02
N PHE A 126 -7.93 -7.30 -10.52
CA PHE A 126 -7.19 -8.34 -11.23
C PHE A 126 -5.84 -8.58 -10.54
N THR A 127 -5.46 -9.84 -10.43
CA THR A 127 -4.14 -10.24 -9.95
C THR A 127 -3.48 -11.12 -11.00
N VAL A 128 -2.23 -10.81 -11.36
CA VAL A 128 -1.46 -11.54 -12.37
C VAL A 128 -0.25 -12.17 -11.69
N ALA A 129 -0.05 -13.48 -11.88
CA ALA A 129 1.12 -14.18 -11.38
C ALA A 129 2.28 -14.08 -12.38
N ILE A 130 3.48 -13.83 -11.89
CA ILE A 130 4.72 -13.79 -12.68
C ILE A 130 5.71 -14.76 -12.02
N VAL A 131 6.27 -15.68 -12.80
CA VAL A 131 7.29 -16.65 -12.34
C VAL A 131 8.41 -16.71 -13.37
N GLY A 132 9.65 -16.42 -12.95
CA GLY A 132 10.77 -16.30 -13.87
C GLY A 132 10.57 -15.15 -14.87
N GLU A 133 11.02 -15.34 -16.12
CA GLU A 133 10.86 -14.35 -17.20
C GLU A 133 9.61 -14.59 -18.06
N GLU A 134 8.77 -15.58 -17.73
CA GLU A 134 7.60 -15.95 -18.52
C GLU A 134 6.32 -15.20 -18.06
N ASN A 135 5.57 -14.67 -19.03
CA ASN A 135 4.27 -14.04 -18.81
C ASN A 135 3.18 -15.13 -18.74
N PHE A 136 2.56 -15.32 -17.57
CA PHE A 136 1.40 -16.22 -17.43
C PHE A 136 0.09 -15.49 -17.75
N THR A 137 -0.84 -16.18 -18.40
CA THR A 137 -2.14 -15.65 -18.82
C THR A 137 -2.97 -15.15 -17.62
N VAL A 138 -3.54 -13.95 -17.74
CA VAL A 138 -4.45 -13.37 -16.74
C VAL A 138 -5.79 -14.11 -16.77
N ASN A 139 -6.17 -14.77 -15.67
CA ASN A 139 -7.51 -15.33 -15.50
C ASN A 139 -8.37 -14.38 -14.67
N SER A 140 -9.43 -13.82 -15.27
CA SER A 140 -10.44 -13.04 -14.56
C SER A 140 -11.56 -13.95 -14.05
N TYR A 141 -11.83 -13.92 -12.74
CA TYR A 141 -13.00 -14.56 -12.15
C TYR A 141 -14.02 -13.49 -11.74
N PRO A 142 -15.29 -13.57 -12.18
CA PRO A 142 -16.32 -12.66 -11.68
C PRO A 142 -16.60 -12.97 -10.20
N THR A 143 -16.33 -12.02 -9.31
CA THR A 143 -16.65 -12.15 -7.88
C THR A 143 -18.14 -11.93 -7.64
N GLY A 144 -18.91 -13.01 -7.70
CA GLY A 144 -20.29 -13.08 -7.21
C GLY A 144 -20.36 -13.49 -5.73
N ARG A 145 -19.83 -12.69 -4.81
CA ARG A 145 -20.07 -12.87 -3.36
C ARG A 145 -20.41 -11.55 -2.68
N ASN A 146 -21.70 -11.38 -2.39
CA ASN A 146 -22.15 -10.62 -1.22
C ASN A 146 -21.54 -11.29 0.02
N LEU A 147 -20.76 -10.54 0.78
CA LEU A 147 -20.38 -10.92 2.14
C LEU A 147 -21.08 -9.93 3.07
N LEU A 148 -21.99 -10.47 3.88
CA LEU A 148 -22.48 -9.89 5.13
C LEU A 148 -21.31 -9.64 6.08
#